data_AF-A0A4U5X0W4-F1
#
_entry.id   AF-A0A4U5X0W4-F1
#
_cell.length_a   1.000
_cell.length_b   1.000
_cell.length_c   1.000
_cell.angle_alpha   90.00
_cell.angle_beta   90.00
_cell.angle_gamma   90.00
#
_symmetry.space_group_name_H-M   'P 1'
#
loop_
_entity.id
_entity.type
_entity.pdbx_description
1 polymer ?
#
loop_
_entity_poly.entity_id
_entity_poly.type
_entity_poly.pdbx_seq_one_letter_code
_entity_poly.pdbx_strand_id
1 'polypeptide(L)'
;MSILNDPHGPAPATYESELPVKARKPGSVVVKWLTTTDHKTIGTLYLTTSFGFFLLGGVLALVMRAELARPGIQLISNEQYNQAFTMHGTIMLLMFATPLFAGFTNWIMPLQIGAPDVAFPRLNMFAYWLYLFGSLIAVGGFLTPNGAADFGWFAYTPLSDATRTVGVGGDLWVMGLAFSGFGTILGAVNFITTIICMRAPGMTMFRMPIFTWNVLLTGVLVLLAFPVLAAALFALMADRKFGAHIYDAANGGPILWQHLFWFFGHPEVYIIALPFFGIITEILPVFSRKPIFGYMGLVAATIAIAGLSVTVWAHHMFPTQAVLLPFFSFMTFLIAVPTGVKFFNWIGTMWKGSLSFETPMLWAAGFLVTFLFGGLTGIILASPPMDFHVTDSYFVVAHFHYVVFGTVVFAMFAGFHFWWPKFTGKMLDERLGKITFWTLFVGFHGTFLVQHWLGAEGMPRRYADYLAADGFTALNTISTISSFVLGLSMFPFLYNV
;
A
#
# COMPACT_ATOMS: atom_id res chain seq x y z
N MET A 1 -48.75 61.74 -36.54
CA MET A 1 -49.76 60.73 -36.95
C MET A 1 -49.01 59.51 -37.43
N SER A 2 -49.28 58.25 -37.10
CA SER A 2 -50.15 57.57 -36.13
C SER A 2 -49.77 56.08 -36.28
N ILE A 3 -49.39 55.41 -35.18
CA ILE A 3 -49.81 54.08 -34.66
C ILE A 3 -49.82 52.90 -35.67
N LEU A 4 -49.12 51.77 -35.43
CA LEU A 4 -49.60 50.52 -34.75
C LEU A 4 -48.36 49.60 -34.58
N ASN A 5 -47.90 49.20 -33.38
CA ASN A 5 -48.38 48.11 -32.50
C ASN A 5 -48.84 46.84 -33.23
N ASP A 6 -47.90 45.91 -33.48
CA ASP A 6 -48.19 44.50 -33.72
C ASP A 6 -48.00 43.70 -32.41
N PRO A 7 -49.00 42.92 -31.97
CA PRO A 7 -48.87 42.07 -30.79
C PRO A 7 -48.14 40.78 -31.19
N HIS A 8 -46.98 40.54 -30.57
CA HIS A 8 -46.35 39.21 -30.58
C HIS A 8 -47.34 38.19 -30.02
N GLY A 9 -47.85 37.30 -30.88
CA GLY A 9 -48.63 36.14 -30.47
C GLY A 9 -47.82 35.23 -29.54
N PRO A 10 -48.49 34.41 -28.69
CA PRO A 10 -47.80 33.55 -27.75
C PRO A 10 -46.95 32.53 -28.51
N ALA A 11 -45.67 32.43 -28.12
CA ALA A 11 -44.77 31.39 -28.60
C ALA A 11 -45.40 30.00 -28.37
N PRO A 12 -45.32 29.06 -29.32
CA PRO A 12 -45.81 27.71 -29.11
C PRO A 12 -45.02 27.07 -27.95
N ALA A 13 -45.75 26.62 -26.95
CA ALA A 13 -45.20 25.90 -25.80
C ALA A 13 -44.62 24.56 -26.27
N THR A 14 -43.32 24.50 -26.50
CA THR A 14 -42.59 23.24 -26.71
C THR A 14 -42.35 22.58 -25.34
N TYR A 15 -43.34 21.85 -24.84
CA TYR A 15 -43.22 20.94 -23.68
C TYR A 15 -43.05 19.48 -24.11
N GLU A 16 -42.40 19.22 -25.24
CA GLU A 16 -42.11 17.86 -25.71
C GLU A 16 -40.61 17.66 -25.93
N SER A 17 -39.85 17.51 -24.82
CA SER A 17 -38.70 16.60 -24.80
C SER A 17 -38.18 16.30 -23.39
N GLU A 18 -39.04 16.20 -22.37
CA GLU A 18 -38.62 15.54 -21.13
C GLU A 18 -38.48 14.05 -21.44
N LEU A 19 -37.25 13.63 -21.78
CA LEU A 19 -36.87 12.23 -21.85
C LEU A 19 -37.39 11.54 -20.58
N PRO A 20 -38.15 10.43 -20.68
CA PRO A 20 -38.68 9.79 -19.49
C PRO A 20 -37.52 9.41 -18.58
N VAL A 21 -37.50 9.99 -17.38
CA VAL A 21 -36.54 9.64 -16.33
C VAL A 21 -36.74 8.15 -16.07
N LYS A 22 -35.83 7.32 -16.60
CA LYS A 22 -35.88 5.86 -16.41
C LYS A 22 -35.99 5.59 -14.91
N ALA A 23 -37.13 5.07 -14.48
CA ALA A 23 -37.37 4.68 -13.10
C ALA A 23 -36.20 3.79 -12.64
N ARG A 24 -35.50 4.21 -11.59
CA ARG A 24 -34.38 3.45 -11.02
C ARG A 24 -34.94 2.12 -10.52
N LYS A 25 -34.67 1.04 -11.25
CA LYS A 25 -35.07 -0.31 -10.83
C LYS A 25 -34.21 -0.70 -9.61
N PRO A 26 -34.80 -1.18 -8.51
CA PRO A 26 -34.01 -1.69 -7.39
C PRO A 26 -33.06 -2.79 -7.90
N GLY A 27 -31.77 -2.69 -7.55
CA GLY A 27 -30.71 -3.60 -8.01
C GLY A 27 -29.99 -3.21 -9.32
N SER A 28 -30.47 -2.25 -10.10
CA SER A 28 -29.79 -1.86 -11.36
C SER A 28 -28.40 -1.28 -11.13
N VAL A 29 -28.17 -0.64 -9.98
CA VAL A 29 -26.86 -0.12 -9.57
C VAL A 29 -25.90 -1.26 -9.27
N VAL A 30 -26.34 -2.28 -8.53
CA VAL A 30 -25.52 -3.46 -8.20
C VAL A 30 -25.08 -4.16 -9.47
N VAL A 31 -26.02 -4.48 -10.36
CA VAL A 31 -25.70 -5.13 -11.65
C VAL A 31 -24.72 -4.27 -12.46
N LYS A 32 -24.95 -2.96 -12.55
CA LYS A 32 -24.06 -2.03 -13.25
C LYS A 32 -22.63 -2.08 -12.71
N TRP A 33 -22.45 -2.15 -11.39
CA TRP A 33 -21.13 -2.21 -10.77
C TRP A 33 -20.48 -3.59 -10.91
N LEU A 34 -21.27 -4.67 -10.80
CA LEU A 34 -20.79 -6.03 -10.97
C LEU A 34 -20.26 -6.31 -12.38
N THR A 35 -20.87 -5.70 -13.41
CA THR A 35 -20.52 -5.92 -14.81
C THR A 35 -19.79 -4.72 -15.45
N THR A 36 -19.23 -3.81 -14.64
CA THR A 36 -18.62 -2.58 -15.16
C THR A 36 -17.28 -2.85 -15.84
N THR A 37 -17.03 -2.19 -16.96
CA THR A 37 -15.69 -2.13 -17.58
C THR A 37 -15.05 -0.76 -17.44
N ASP A 38 -15.77 0.23 -16.93
CA ASP A 38 -15.27 1.61 -16.78
C ASP A 38 -14.17 1.68 -15.72
N HIS A 39 -12.98 2.13 -16.12
CA HIS A 39 -11.81 2.23 -15.25
C HIS A 39 -12.04 3.09 -13.99
N LYS A 40 -12.90 4.10 -14.02
CA LYS A 40 -13.19 4.95 -12.84
C LYS A 40 -14.03 4.19 -11.81
N THR A 41 -15.03 3.44 -12.27
CA THR A 41 -15.85 2.58 -11.41
C THR A 41 -15.00 1.46 -10.81
N ILE A 42 -14.14 0.82 -11.61
CA ILE A 42 -13.18 -0.19 -11.11
C ILE A 42 -12.18 0.43 -10.13
N GLY A 43 -11.68 1.63 -10.42
CA GLY A 43 -10.82 2.37 -9.49
C GLY A 43 -11.53 2.63 -8.15
N THR A 44 -12.80 3.02 -8.20
CA THR A 44 -13.63 3.25 -7.00
C THR A 44 -13.84 1.96 -6.20
N LEU A 45 -14.07 0.83 -6.89
CA LEU A 45 -14.16 -0.50 -6.27
C LEU A 45 -12.85 -0.86 -5.53
N TYR A 46 -11.69 -0.69 -6.17
CA TYR A 46 -10.39 -0.92 -5.53
C TYR A 46 -10.19 -0.01 -4.31
N LEU A 47 -10.36 1.31 -4.46
CA LEU A 47 -10.16 2.28 -3.36
C LEU A 47 -11.07 1.98 -2.17
N THR A 48 -12.34 1.64 -2.42
CA THR A 48 -13.30 1.32 -1.35
C THR A 48 -12.95 0.01 -0.65
N THR A 49 -12.63 -1.03 -1.43
CA THR A 49 -12.33 -2.37 -0.90
C THR A 49 -11.03 -2.36 -0.10
N SER A 50 -9.97 -1.73 -0.64
CA SER A 50 -8.69 -1.63 0.04
C SER A 50 -8.79 -0.78 1.32
N PHE A 51 -9.60 0.28 1.31
CA PHE A 51 -9.86 1.06 2.53
C PHE A 51 -10.65 0.24 3.58
N GLY A 52 -11.56 -0.63 3.16
CA GLY A 52 -12.21 -1.59 4.07
C GLY A 52 -11.21 -2.54 4.72
N PHE A 53 -10.26 -3.08 3.95
CA PHE A 53 -9.16 -3.88 4.47
C PHE A 53 -8.20 -3.09 5.37
N PHE A 54 -7.94 -1.82 5.07
CA PHE A 54 -7.18 -0.93 5.94
C PHE A 54 -7.82 -0.77 7.31
N LEU A 55 -9.15 -0.59 7.38
CA LEU A 55 -9.86 -0.55 8.66
C LEU A 55 -9.77 -1.89 9.40
N LEU A 56 -9.95 -3.02 8.70
CA LEU A 56 -9.82 -4.35 9.31
C LEU A 56 -8.43 -4.59 9.88
N GLY A 57 -7.38 -4.33 9.09
CA GLY A 57 -6.00 -4.43 9.55
C GLY A 57 -5.69 -3.46 10.70
N GLY A 58 -6.29 -2.27 10.69
CA GLY A 58 -6.16 -1.29 11.75
C GLY A 58 -6.74 -1.79 13.08
N VAL A 59 -7.91 -2.43 13.04
CA VAL A 59 -8.52 -3.05 14.22
C VAL A 59 -7.61 -4.17 14.77
N LEU A 60 -7.07 -5.03 13.91
CA LEU A 60 -6.11 -6.06 14.36
C LEU A 60 -4.88 -5.44 15.05
N ALA A 61 -4.35 -4.34 14.53
CA ALA A 61 -3.25 -3.62 15.15
C ALA A 61 -3.62 -3.05 16.53
N LEU A 62 -4.80 -2.44 16.66
CA LEU A 62 -5.27 -1.90 17.95
C LEU A 62 -5.44 -3.00 19.00
N VAL A 63 -5.94 -4.18 18.61
CA VAL A 63 -6.04 -5.33 19.51
C VAL A 63 -4.64 -5.79 19.97
N MET A 64 -3.69 -5.94 19.05
CA MET A 64 -2.31 -6.30 19.41
C MET A 64 -1.64 -5.25 20.30
N ARG A 65 -1.88 -3.96 20.06
CA ARG A 65 -1.33 -2.89 20.91
C ARG A 65 -1.99 -2.86 22.28
N ALA A 66 -3.29 -3.16 22.37
CA ALA A 66 -3.99 -3.26 23.63
C ALA A 66 -3.45 -4.42 24.48
N GLU A 67 -3.16 -5.57 23.87
CA GLU A 67 -2.49 -6.70 24.54
C GLU A 67 -1.13 -6.27 25.11
N LEU A 68 -0.28 -5.64 24.30
CA LEU A 68 1.06 -5.24 24.74
C LEU A 68 1.10 -4.02 25.66
N ALA A 69 -0.05 -3.44 26.03
CA ALA A 69 -0.10 -2.26 26.89
C ALA A 69 0.53 -2.50 28.27
N ARG A 70 0.41 -3.74 28.77
CA ARG A 70 0.91 -4.17 30.07
C ARG A 70 1.57 -5.56 29.94
N PRO A 71 2.49 -5.91 30.87
CA PRO A 71 3.03 -7.26 30.93
C PRO A 71 1.95 -8.27 31.39
N GLY A 72 2.10 -9.52 30.98
CA GLY A 72 1.12 -10.59 31.09
C GLY A 72 0.22 -10.70 29.85
N ILE A 73 -0.56 -11.78 29.76
CA ILE A 73 -1.62 -11.95 28.76
C ILE A 73 -2.96 -11.43 29.33
N GLN A 74 -3.68 -10.56 28.61
CA GLN A 74 -4.93 -9.95 29.11
C GLN A 74 -6.15 -10.05 28.19
N LEU A 75 -6.00 -9.92 26.87
CA LEU A 75 -7.12 -9.82 25.93
C LEU A 75 -7.20 -11.00 24.98
N ILE A 76 -6.08 -11.40 24.41
CA ILE A 76 -6.01 -12.46 23.39
C ILE A 76 -4.92 -13.49 23.72
N SER A 77 -5.14 -14.74 23.32
CA SER A 77 -4.15 -15.81 23.53
C SER A 77 -2.90 -15.60 22.66
N ASN A 78 -1.81 -16.29 22.99
CA ASN A 78 -0.59 -16.31 22.16
C ASN A 78 -0.88 -16.69 20.70
N GLU A 79 -1.74 -17.68 20.49
CA GLU A 79 -2.12 -18.12 19.14
C GLU A 79 -2.93 -17.05 18.41
N GLN A 80 -3.91 -16.42 19.08
CA GLN A 80 -4.69 -15.33 18.50
C GLN A 80 -3.82 -14.12 18.17
N TYR A 81 -2.82 -13.80 19.00
CA TYR A 81 -1.85 -12.75 18.72
C TYR A 81 -1.02 -13.10 17.47
N ASN A 82 -0.59 -14.36 17.36
CA ASN A 82 0.14 -14.84 16.19
C ASN A 82 -0.67 -14.73 14.89
N GLN A 83 -1.95 -15.09 14.96
CA GLN A 83 -2.89 -14.91 13.85
C GLN A 83 -3.12 -13.43 13.52
N ALA A 84 -3.27 -12.59 14.55
CA ALA A 84 -3.52 -11.17 14.38
C ALA A 84 -2.35 -10.46 13.69
N PHE A 85 -1.09 -10.70 14.10
CA PHE A 85 0.05 -10.03 13.47
C PHE A 85 0.32 -10.56 12.06
N THR A 86 0.08 -11.85 11.82
CA THR A 86 0.19 -12.47 10.50
C THR A 86 -0.79 -11.82 9.54
N MET A 87 -2.08 -11.82 9.91
CA MET A 87 -3.13 -11.28 9.07
C MET A 87 -3.06 -9.76 8.97
N HIS A 88 -2.69 -9.02 10.02
CA HIS A 88 -2.44 -7.58 9.93
C HIS A 88 -1.39 -7.26 8.86
N GLY A 89 -0.23 -7.92 8.91
CA GLY A 89 0.85 -7.70 7.93
C GLY A 89 0.41 -8.04 6.51
N THR A 90 -0.23 -9.19 6.32
CA THR A 90 -0.76 -9.61 5.01
C THR A 90 -1.82 -8.66 4.47
N ILE A 91 -2.78 -8.27 5.30
CA ILE A 91 -3.86 -7.35 4.92
C ILE A 91 -3.27 -6.00 4.51
N MET A 92 -2.37 -5.44 5.32
CA MET A 92 -1.80 -4.11 5.04
C MET A 92 -0.99 -4.06 3.75
N LEU A 93 -0.15 -5.06 3.48
CA LEU A 93 0.71 -5.06 2.31
C LEU A 93 -0.03 -5.50 1.04
N LEU A 94 -0.68 -6.67 1.10
CA LEU A 94 -1.17 -7.36 -0.09
C LEU A 94 -2.65 -7.10 -0.38
N MET A 95 -3.45 -6.71 0.62
CA MET A 95 -4.89 -6.46 0.46
C MET A 95 -5.26 -4.98 0.52
N PHE A 96 -4.41 -4.15 1.13
CA PHE A 96 -4.55 -2.71 1.20
C PHE A 96 -3.59 -1.97 0.27
N ALA A 97 -2.28 -2.00 0.52
CA ALA A 97 -1.33 -1.13 -0.18
C ALA A 97 -1.21 -1.43 -1.69
N THR A 98 -0.97 -2.69 -2.06
CA THR A 98 -0.90 -3.10 -3.47
C THR A 98 -2.21 -2.81 -4.24
N PRO A 99 -3.40 -3.17 -3.74
CA PRO A 99 -4.66 -2.85 -4.43
C PRO A 99 -5.03 -1.36 -4.42
N LEU A 100 -4.62 -0.61 -3.40
CA LEU A 100 -4.80 0.84 -3.35
C LEU A 100 -4.04 1.53 -4.49
N PHE A 101 -2.82 1.08 -4.80
CA PHE A 101 -2.09 1.51 -6.01
C PHE A 101 -2.93 1.27 -7.28
N ALA A 102 -3.50 0.06 -7.43
CA ALA A 102 -4.33 -0.26 -8.59
C ALA A 102 -5.58 0.63 -8.65
N GLY A 103 -6.15 1.02 -7.51
CA GLY A 103 -7.27 1.95 -7.41
C GLY A 103 -6.94 3.35 -7.93
N PHE A 104 -5.86 3.98 -7.43
CA PHE A 104 -5.42 5.28 -7.92
C PHE A 104 -5.01 5.23 -9.39
N THR A 105 -4.33 4.16 -9.81
CA THR A 105 -3.91 3.98 -11.20
C THR A 105 -5.11 3.91 -12.13
N ASN A 106 -6.09 3.06 -11.80
CA ASN A 106 -7.32 2.94 -12.58
C ASN A 106 -8.03 4.28 -12.69
N TRP A 107 -8.07 5.07 -11.62
CA TRP A 107 -8.75 6.37 -11.66
C TRP A 107 -7.98 7.43 -12.47
N ILE A 108 -6.68 7.57 -12.20
CA ILE A 108 -5.90 8.75 -12.59
C ILE A 108 -5.05 8.51 -13.85
N MET A 109 -4.44 7.34 -14.01
CA MET A 109 -3.47 7.13 -15.09
C MET A 109 -4.09 7.31 -16.49
N PRO A 110 -5.25 6.72 -16.83
CA PRO A 110 -5.86 6.93 -18.14
C PRO A 110 -6.18 8.41 -18.40
N LEU A 111 -6.63 9.13 -17.38
CA LEU A 111 -6.93 10.56 -17.47
C LEU A 111 -5.67 11.40 -17.72
N GLN A 112 -4.57 11.07 -17.05
CA GLN A 112 -3.30 11.78 -17.20
C GLN A 112 -2.69 11.62 -18.59
N ILE A 113 -2.88 10.47 -19.23
CA ILE A 113 -2.35 10.21 -20.58
C ILE A 113 -3.35 10.52 -21.70
N GLY A 114 -4.57 10.94 -21.37
CA GLY A 114 -5.63 11.23 -22.34
C GLY A 114 -6.20 9.97 -23.02
N ALA A 115 -6.10 8.81 -22.37
CA ALA A 115 -6.70 7.57 -22.84
C ALA A 115 -8.21 7.55 -22.49
N PRO A 116 -9.07 7.01 -23.39
CA PRO A 116 -10.51 6.92 -23.12
C PRO A 116 -10.85 5.88 -22.05
N ASP A 117 -10.07 4.81 -21.97
CA ASP A 117 -10.14 3.71 -21.02
C ASP A 117 -8.78 3.00 -20.98
N VAL A 118 -8.66 1.92 -20.20
CA VAL A 118 -7.51 1.01 -20.21
C VAL A 118 -7.51 0.07 -21.44
N ALA A 119 -6.37 -0.52 -21.77
CA ALA A 119 -6.17 -1.36 -22.96
C ALA A 119 -7.06 -2.61 -23.00
N PHE A 120 -7.26 -3.24 -21.84
CA PHE A 120 -8.08 -4.45 -21.69
C PHE A 120 -9.14 -4.25 -20.59
N PRO A 121 -10.27 -3.55 -20.87
CA PRO A 121 -11.25 -3.17 -19.84
C PRO A 121 -11.89 -4.37 -19.10
N ARG A 122 -12.14 -5.48 -19.80
CA ARG A 122 -12.68 -6.70 -19.17
C ARG A 122 -11.65 -7.43 -18.32
N LEU A 123 -10.37 -7.42 -18.74
CA LEU A 123 -9.28 -7.98 -17.94
C LEU A 123 -9.09 -7.17 -16.66
N ASN A 124 -9.27 -5.85 -16.74
CA ASN A 124 -9.25 -4.95 -15.59
C ASN A 124 -10.34 -5.30 -14.55
N MET A 125 -11.56 -5.53 -15.02
CA MET A 125 -12.67 -5.97 -14.17
C MET A 125 -12.35 -7.34 -13.55
N PHE A 126 -11.85 -8.28 -14.34
CA PHE A 126 -11.49 -9.61 -13.86
C PHE A 126 -10.38 -9.57 -12.80
N ALA A 127 -9.35 -8.74 -13.00
CA ALA A 127 -8.28 -8.52 -12.04
C ALA A 127 -8.80 -8.04 -10.66
N TYR A 128 -9.81 -7.16 -10.65
CA TYR A 128 -10.45 -6.73 -9.40
C TYR A 128 -11.16 -7.89 -8.68
N TRP A 129 -11.90 -8.72 -9.41
CA TRP A 129 -12.61 -9.84 -8.80
C TRP A 129 -11.67 -10.91 -8.25
N LEU A 130 -10.56 -11.20 -8.95
CA LEU A 130 -9.50 -12.08 -8.43
C LEU A 130 -8.93 -11.55 -7.11
N TYR A 131 -8.65 -10.25 -7.05
CA TYR A 131 -8.21 -9.58 -5.83
C TYR A 131 -9.23 -9.73 -4.69
N LEU A 132 -10.49 -9.35 -4.93
CA LEU A 132 -11.52 -9.37 -3.89
C LEU A 132 -11.72 -10.79 -3.35
N PHE A 133 -11.97 -11.77 -4.23
CA PHE A 133 -12.24 -13.13 -3.79
C PHE A 133 -11.00 -13.79 -3.18
N GLY A 134 -9.79 -13.53 -3.70
CA GLY A 134 -8.56 -14.01 -3.09
C GLY A 134 -8.35 -13.46 -1.67
N SER A 135 -8.61 -12.16 -1.49
CA SER A 135 -8.52 -11.51 -0.17
C SER A 135 -9.56 -12.06 0.81
N LEU A 136 -10.80 -12.29 0.35
CA LEU A 136 -11.86 -12.90 1.15
C LEU A 136 -11.53 -14.36 1.54
N ILE A 137 -10.90 -15.13 0.66
CA ILE A 137 -10.45 -16.49 0.97
C ILE A 137 -9.42 -16.45 2.11
N ALA A 138 -8.40 -15.60 2.00
CA ALA A 138 -7.36 -15.50 3.02
C ALA A 138 -7.90 -14.99 4.36
N VAL A 139 -8.75 -13.96 4.37
CA VAL A 139 -9.42 -13.47 5.60
C VAL A 139 -10.42 -14.49 6.15
N GLY A 140 -11.00 -15.33 5.29
CA GLY A 140 -11.86 -16.46 5.66
C GLY A 140 -11.19 -17.46 6.61
N GLY A 141 -9.86 -17.43 6.75
CA GLY A 141 -9.12 -18.18 7.78
C GLY A 141 -9.67 -17.97 9.19
N PHE A 142 -10.09 -16.75 9.54
CA PHE A 142 -10.69 -16.44 10.84
C PHE A 142 -12.03 -17.16 11.11
N LEU A 143 -12.70 -17.64 10.06
CA LEU A 143 -13.94 -18.40 10.18
C LEU A 143 -13.71 -19.90 10.40
N THR A 144 -12.46 -20.37 10.31
CA THR A 144 -12.12 -21.77 10.57
C THR A 144 -11.98 -22.05 12.06
N PRO A 145 -12.20 -23.30 12.53
CA PRO A 145 -12.14 -23.61 13.97
C PRO A 145 -10.78 -23.31 14.63
N ASN A 146 -9.69 -23.42 13.87
CA ASN A 146 -8.33 -23.18 14.34
C ASN A 146 -7.86 -21.75 14.02
N GLY A 147 -8.73 -20.91 13.45
CA GLY A 147 -8.39 -19.53 13.08
C GLY A 147 -7.50 -19.39 11.85
N ALA A 148 -6.94 -18.18 11.68
CA ALA A 148 -6.17 -17.81 10.50
C ALA A 148 -4.72 -18.33 10.54
N ALA A 149 -3.91 -17.96 9.55
CA ALA A 149 -2.47 -18.27 9.55
C ALA A 149 -1.75 -17.59 10.73
N ASP A 150 -0.81 -18.29 11.37
CA ASP A 150 -0.13 -17.86 12.61
C ASP A 150 1.41 -17.78 12.50
N PHE A 151 1.96 -17.99 11.30
CA PHE A 151 3.40 -18.11 11.05
C PHE A 151 4.11 -16.79 10.66
N GLY A 152 3.37 -15.67 10.62
CA GLY A 152 3.82 -14.36 10.14
C GLY A 152 3.70 -14.14 8.64
N TRP A 153 3.56 -12.89 8.17
CA TRP A 153 3.25 -12.60 6.77
C TRP A 153 4.32 -13.05 5.74
N PHE A 154 5.54 -13.39 6.19
CA PHE A 154 6.64 -13.94 5.38
C PHE A 154 6.67 -15.48 5.36
N ALA A 155 5.84 -16.14 6.16
CA ALA A 155 5.55 -17.57 6.10
C ALA A 155 6.76 -18.50 5.99
N TYR A 156 7.81 -18.27 6.79
CA TYR A 156 9.02 -19.07 6.72
C TYR A 156 8.75 -20.56 6.92
N THR A 157 9.23 -21.37 5.99
CA THR A 157 9.44 -22.80 6.24
C THR A 157 10.65 -22.95 7.17
N PRO A 158 10.58 -23.85 8.17
CA PRO A 158 9.65 -24.97 8.22
C PRO A 158 8.40 -24.70 9.09
N LEU A 159 8.20 -23.48 9.61
CA LEU A 159 7.04 -23.14 10.45
C LEU A 159 5.72 -23.25 9.68
N SER A 160 5.68 -22.79 8.44
CA SER A 160 4.48 -22.82 7.59
C SER A 160 4.15 -24.18 6.97
N ASP A 161 4.84 -25.26 7.33
CA ASP A 161 4.58 -26.60 6.79
C ASP A 161 3.32 -27.25 7.42
N ALA A 162 2.90 -28.38 6.85
CA ALA A 162 1.71 -29.08 7.31
C ALA A 162 1.88 -29.78 8.68
N THR A 163 3.11 -29.90 9.18
CA THR A 163 3.40 -30.52 10.49
C THR A 163 3.32 -29.51 11.63
N ARG A 164 3.78 -28.27 11.41
CA ARG A 164 3.83 -27.20 12.42
C ARG A 164 2.60 -26.29 12.38
N THR A 165 2.09 -25.96 11.19
CA THR A 165 0.82 -25.23 11.03
C THR A 165 -0.20 -26.13 10.34
N VAL A 166 -0.85 -26.98 11.14
CA VAL A 166 -1.81 -28.01 10.67
C VAL A 166 -3.15 -27.40 10.20
N GLY A 167 -3.52 -26.23 10.73
CA GLY A 167 -4.80 -25.58 10.47
C GLY A 167 -5.03 -25.20 9.00
N VAL A 168 -6.29 -25.25 8.57
CA VAL A 168 -6.72 -24.87 7.21
C VAL A 168 -6.54 -23.36 6.95
N GLY A 169 -6.48 -22.52 8.00
CA GLY A 169 -6.22 -21.09 7.87
C GLY A 169 -4.93 -20.76 7.10
N GLY A 170 -3.87 -21.56 7.27
CA GLY A 170 -2.63 -21.45 6.49
C GLY A 170 -2.84 -21.76 5.01
N ASP A 171 -3.64 -22.77 4.68
CA ASP A 171 -3.94 -23.13 3.28
C ASP A 171 -4.76 -22.05 2.57
N LEU A 172 -5.75 -21.49 3.28
CA LEU A 172 -6.57 -20.39 2.78
C LEU A 172 -5.73 -19.13 2.56
N TRP A 173 -4.77 -18.86 3.44
CA TRP A 173 -3.80 -17.78 3.25
C TRP A 173 -3.00 -17.98 1.96
N VAL A 174 -2.41 -19.17 1.76
CA VAL A 174 -1.60 -19.48 0.57
C VAL A 174 -2.41 -19.34 -0.71
N MET A 175 -3.58 -19.97 -0.77
CA MET A 175 -4.41 -19.98 -1.99
C MET A 175 -5.09 -18.63 -2.24
N GLY A 176 -5.50 -17.92 -1.20
CA GLY A 176 -6.07 -16.59 -1.31
C GLY A 176 -5.07 -15.58 -1.87
N LEU A 177 -3.82 -15.62 -1.41
CA LEU A 177 -2.75 -14.77 -1.93
C LEU A 177 -2.34 -15.16 -3.35
N ALA A 178 -2.25 -16.44 -3.68
CA ALA A 178 -1.99 -16.88 -5.05
C ALA A 178 -3.07 -16.35 -6.01
N PHE A 179 -4.35 -16.48 -5.64
CA PHE A 179 -5.48 -16.02 -6.44
C PHE A 179 -5.49 -14.49 -6.61
N SER A 180 -5.28 -13.75 -5.52
CA SER A 180 -5.19 -12.28 -5.56
C SER A 180 -3.97 -11.81 -6.37
N GLY A 181 -2.84 -12.51 -6.27
CA GLY A 181 -1.60 -12.20 -6.99
C GLY A 181 -1.76 -12.25 -8.51
N PHE A 182 -2.55 -13.20 -9.04
CA PHE A 182 -2.91 -13.20 -10.47
C PHE A 182 -3.66 -11.93 -10.88
N GLY A 183 -4.57 -11.43 -10.04
CA GLY A 183 -5.23 -10.15 -10.28
C GLY A 183 -4.22 -9.01 -10.47
N THR A 184 -3.23 -8.92 -9.60
CA THR A 184 -2.16 -7.91 -9.69
C THR A 184 -1.33 -8.05 -10.97
N ILE A 185 -0.95 -9.26 -11.37
CA ILE A 185 -0.21 -9.53 -12.61
C ILE A 185 -1.00 -9.05 -13.84
N LEU A 186 -2.28 -9.43 -13.92
CA LEU A 186 -3.14 -9.05 -15.05
C LEU A 186 -3.36 -7.54 -15.12
N GLY A 187 -3.52 -6.88 -13.95
CA GLY A 187 -3.58 -5.43 -13.85
C GLY A 187 -2.31 -4.74 -14.37
N ALA A 188 -1.13 -5.25 -14.03
CA ALA A 188 0.14 -4.70 -14.49
C ALA A 188 0.31 -4.80 -16.02
N VAL A 189 -0.02 -5.95 -16.63
CA VAL A 189 -0.04 -6.08 -18.09
C VAL A 189 -0.91 -4.98 -18.70
N ASN A 190 -2.11 -4.81 -18.18
CA ASN A 190 -3.07 -3.84 -18.68
C ASN A 190 -2.55 -2.40 -18.57
N PHE A 191 -2.01 -2.01 -17.42
CA PHE A 191 -1.47 -0.66 -17.22
C PHE A 191 -0.27 -0.37 -18.12
N ILE A 192 0.67 -1.31 -18.26
CA ILE A 192 1.83 -1.16 -19.16
C ILE A 192 1.36 -0.96 -20.60
N THR A 193 0.48 -1.84 -21.10
CA THR A 193 -0.03 -1.74 -22.47
C THR A 193 -0.78 -0.42 -22.70
N THR A 194 -1.59 0.01 -21.72
CA THR A 194 -2.30 1.29 -21.78
C THR A 194 -1.31 2.46 -21.91
N ILE A 195 -0.29 2.50 -21.05
CA ILE A 195 0.70 3.59 -21.05
C ILE A 195 1.51 3.59 -22.34
N ILE A 196 1.91 2.43 -22.88
CA ILE A 196 2.76 2.38 -24.07
C ILE A 196 1.96 2.72 -25.35
N CYS A 197 0.72 2.23 -25.46
CA CYS A 197 0.00 2.20 -26.73
C CYS A 197 -1.15 3.21 -26.84
N MET A 198 -1.65 3.79 -25.74
CA MET A 198 -2.91 4.56 -25.74
C MET A 198 -2.78 6.02 -25.31
N ARG A 199 -1.55 6.57 -25.30
CA ARG A 199 -1.33 7.98 -24.99
C ARG A 199 -1.92 8.90 -26.05
N ALA A 200 -2.35 10.08 -25.62
CA ALA A 200 -2.79 11.13 -26.52
C ALA A 200 -1.71 11.50 -27.56
N PRO A 201 -2.10 11.84 -28.80
CA PRO A 201 -1.16 12.30 -29.82
C PRO A 201 -0.29 13.46 -29.34
N GLY A 202 1.02 13.37 -29.56
CA GLY A 202 2.00 14.39 -29.13
C GLY A 202 2.57 14.19 -27.72
N MET A 203 2.03 13.27 -26.93
CA MET A 203 2.61 12.88 -25.64
C MET A 203 3.71 11.83 -25.82
N THR A 204 4.97 12.28 -25.80
CA THR A 204 6.13 11.40 -25.77
C THR A 204 6.36 10.81 -24.38
N MET A 205 7.17 9.75 -24.25
CA MET A 205 7.51 9.15 -22.93
C MET A 205 7.99 10.20 -21.94
N PHE A 206 8.90 11.09 -22.36
CA PHE A 206 9.49 12.11 -21.49
C PHE A 206 8.63 13.37 -21.33
N ARG A 207 7.34 13.31 -21.70
CA ARG A 207 6.34 14.36 -21.42
C ARG A 207 5.18 13.85 -20.55
N MET A 208 5.24 12.60 -20.08
CA MET A 208 4.22 12.05 -19.19
C MET A 208 4.39 12.57 -17.75
N PRO A 209 3.31 12.65 -16.95
CA PRO A 209 3.42 12.94 -15.53
C PRO A 209 4.25 11.88 -14.78
N ILE A 210 4.89 12.28 -13.68
CA ILE A 210 5.75 11.38 -12.89
C ILE A 210 4.93 10.28 -12.24
N PHE A 211 3.67 10.54 -11.86
CA PHE A 211 2.78 9.46 -11.40
C PHE A 211 2.66 8.34 -12.43
N THR A 212 2.42 8.68 -13.71
CA THR A 212 2.32 7.69 -14.79
C THR A 212 3.63 6.94 -15.03
N TRP A 213 4.79 7.61 -14.94
CA TRP A 213 6.09 6.92 -14.99
C TRP A 213 6.26 5.90 -13.86
N ASN A 214 5.85 6.27 -12.65
CA ASN A 214 5.92 5.38 -11.51
C ASN A 214 4.96 4.21 -11.66
N VAL A 215 3.75 4.42 -12.21
CA VAL A 215 2.82 3.34 -12.56
C VAL A 215 3.48 2.37 -13.56
N LEU A 216 4.12 2.88 -14.62
CA LEU A 216 4.77 2.05 -15.62
C LEU A 216 5.82 1.13 -14.99
N LEU A 217 6.75 1.69 -14.21
CA LEU A 217 7.81 0.91 -13.57
C LEU A 217 7.29 -0.01 -12.47
N THR A 218 6.23 0.40 -11.77
CA THR A 218 5.52 -0.47 -10.82
C THR A 218 4.94 -1.68 -11.54
N GLY A 219 4.31 -1.50 -12.70
CA GLY A 219 3.83 -2.60 -13.53
C GLY A 219 4.96 -3.55 -13.93
N VAL A 220 6.13 -3.02 -14.32
CA VAL A 220 7.30 -3.85 -14.66
C VAL A 220 7.76 -4.68 -13.47
N LEU A 221 7.86 -4.08 -12.28
CA LEU A 221 8.24 -4.78 -11.06
C LEU A 221 7.21 -5.86 -10.70
N VAL A 222 5.91 -5.59 -10.85
CA VAL A 222 4.86 -6.59 -10.62
C VAL A 222 5.08 -7.82 -11.49
N LEU A 223 5.36 -7.64 -12.79
CA LEU A 223 5.60 -8.76 -13.71
C LEU A 223 6.87 -9.55 -13.40
N LEU A 224 7.86 -8.95 -12.72
CA LEU A 224 9.08 -9.64 -12.28
C LEU A 224 8.89 -10.37 -10.95
N ALA A 225 8.15 -9.78 -10.00
CA ALA A 225 8.11 -10.24 -8.61
C ALA A 225 6.92 -11.18 -8.32
N PHE A 226 5.71 -10.85 -8.76
CA PHE A 226 4.51 -11.61 -8.39
C PHE A 226 4.47 -13.04 -8.94
N PRO A 227 4.98 -13.35 -10.15
CA PRO A 227 5.08 -14.74 -10.60
C PRO A 227 5.97 -15.61 -9.70
N VAL A 228 7.03 -15.03 -9.10
CA VAL A 228 7.90 -15.75 -8.16
C VAL A 228 7.15 -16.07 -6.87
N LEU A 229 6.36 -15.12 -6.34
CA LEU A 229 5.49 -15.39 -5.19
C LEU A 229 4.49 -16.51 -5.51
N ALA A 230 3.81 -16.43 -6.66
CA ALA A 230 2.83 -17.45 -7.04
C ALA A 230 3.47 -18.84 -7.13
N ALA A 231 4.65 -18.95 -7.74
CA ALA A 231 5.41 -20.20 -7.79
C ALA A 231 5.79 -20.71 -6.39
N ALA A 232 6.26 -19.82 -5.51
CA ALA A 232 6.62 -20.18 -4.15
C ALA A 232 5.41 -20.66 -3.32
N LEU A 233 4.26 -19.97 -3.44
CA LEU A 233 3.02 -20.34 -2.78
C LEU A 233 2.47 -21.69 -3.30
N PHE A 234 2.53 -21.94 -4.61
CA PHE A 234 2.12 -23.23 -5.16
C PHE A 234 3.04 -24.37 -4.73
N ALA A 235 4.35 -24.13 -4.66
CA ALA A 235 5.29 -25.10 -4.12
C ALA A 235 4.99 -25.39 -2.63
N LEU A 236 4.71 -24.36 -1.83
CA LEU A 236 4.35 -24.53 -0.42
C LEU A 236 3.04 -25.30 -0.27
N MET A 237 2.05 -25.03 -1.11
CA MET A 237 0.81 -25.78 -1.11
C MET A 237 1.02 -27.24 -1.52
N ALA A 238 1.95 -27.50 -2.44
CA ALA A 238 2.31 -28.85 -2.85
C ALA A 238 2.97 -29.64 -1.72
N ASP A 239 3.89 -29.02 -0.98
CA ASP A 239 4.48 -29.63 0.21
C ASP A 239 3.40 -29.91 1.27
N ARG A 240 2.49 -28.94 1.50
CA ARG A 240 1.44 -29.06 2.52
C ARG A 240 0.36 -30.09 2.21
N LYS A 241 -0.01 -30.31 0.94
CA LYS A 241 -1.18 -31.15 0.56
C LYS A 241 -0.89 -32.33 -0.34
N PHE A 242 0.15 -32.26 -1.15
CA PHE A 242 0.46 -33.28 -2.15
C PHE A 242 1.69 -34.12 -1.79
N GLY A 243 2.30 -33.89 -0.61
CA GLY A 243 3.47 -34.62 -0.15
C GLY A 243 4.72 -34.34 -0.99
N ALA A 244 4.81 -33.14 -1.57
CA ALA A 244 6.06 -32.68 -2.14
C ALA A 244 7.07 -32.36 -1.03
N HIS A 245 8.35 -32.28 -1.39
CA HIS A 245 9.47 -32.11 -0.47
C HIS A 245 10.36 -30.92 -0.88
N ILE A 246 9.77 -29.86 -1.45
CA ILE A 246 10.52 -28.74 -2.04
C ILE A 246 11.19 -27.91 -0.94
N TYR A 247 10.45 -27.58 0.11
CA TYR A 247 10.89 -26.75 1.22
C TYR A 247 11.32 -27.54 2.47
N ASP A 248 11.55 -28.85 2.33
CA ASP A 248 12.11 -29.67 3.37
C ASP A 248 13.50 -29.17 3.80
N ALA A 249 13.76 -29.18 5.11
CA ALA A 249 15.03 -28.74 5.68
C ALA A 249 16.23 -29.54 5.12
N ALA A 250 16.05 -30.83 4.87
CA ALA A 250 17.09 -31.70 4.29
C ALA A 250 17.51 -31.28 2.87
N ASN A 251 16.64 -30.57 2.15
CA ASN A 251 16.87 -30.09 0.78
C ASN A 251 17.33 -28.63 0.73
N GLY A 252 17.59 -27.99 1.88
CA GLY A 252 17.89 -26.56 1.95
C GLY A 252 16.65 -25.66 1.83
N GLY A 253 15.45 -26.24 1.98
CA GLY A 253 14.17 -25.60 1.79
C GLY A 253 13.93 -24.28 2.54
N PRO A 254 14.28 -24.16 3.84
CA PRO A 254 14.15 -22.91 4.59
C PRO A 254 14.87 -21.72 3.94
N ILE A 255 16.07 -21.92 3.41
CA ILE A 255 16.84 -20.87 2.73
C ILE A 255 16.29 -20.64 1.32
N LEU A 256 15.87 -21.70 0.62
CA LEU A 256 15.19 -21.58 -0.68
C LEU A 256 13.93 -20.72 -0.59
N TRP A 257 13.07 -20.96 0.40
CA TRP A 257 11.88 -20.14 0.67
C TRP A 257 12.27 -18.68 0.89
N GLN A 258 13.26 -18.41 1.75
CA GLN A 258 13.69 -17.04 2.03
C GLN A 258 14.16 -16.31 0.77
N HIS A 259 14.97 -16.95 -0.08
CA HIS A 259 15.39 -16.34 -1.34
C HIS A 259 14.21 -16.02 -2.26
N LEU A 260 13.28 -16.97 -2.45
CA LEU A 260 12.12 -16.78 -3.32
C LEU A 260 11.16 -15.72 -2.77
N PHE A 261 10.83 -15.82 -1.48
CA PHE A 261 9.92 -14.90 -0.82
C PHE A 261 10.49 -13.49 -0.81
N TRP A 262 11.76 -13.29 -0.45
CA TRP A 262 12.33 -11.95 -0.42
C TRP A 262 12.63 -11.39 -1.81
N PHE A 263 12.96 -12.23 -2.80
CA PHE A 263 13.05 -11.79 -4.20
C PHE A 263 11.71 -11.22 -4.70
N PHE A 264 10.58 -11.73 -4.20
CA PHE A 264 9.29 -11.07 -4.34
C PHE A 264 9.17 -9.84 -3.43
N GLY A 265 9.43 -10.02 -2.14
CA GLY A 265 9.04 -9.09 -1.08
C GLY A 265 9.76 -7.75 -1.15
N HIS A 266 11.04 -7.71 -1.53
CA HIS A 266 11.74 -6.43 -1.62
C HIS A 266 11.32 -5.59 -2.85
N PRO A 267 11.18 -6.15 -4.06
CA PRO A 267 10.50 -5.45 -5.13
C PRO A 267 9.06 -5.04 -4.79
N GLU A 268 8.32 -5.86 -4.02
CA GLU A 268 6.96 -5.52 -3.57
C GLU A 268 6.92 -4.24 -2.74
N VAL A 269 7.88 -4.03 -1.83
CA VAL A 269 7.90 -2.77 -1.06
C VAL A 269 8.11 -1.54 -1.97
N TYR A 270 8.74 -1.70 -3.13
CA TYR A 270 8.84 -0.63 -4.14
C TYR A 270 7.62 -0.54 -5.04
N ILE A 271 6.92 -1.64 -5.31
CA ILE A 271 5.61 -1.65 -5.97
C ILE A 271 4.61 -0.81 -5.18
N ILE A 272 4.66 -0.87 -3.85
CA ILE A 272 3.83 -0.03 -2.97
C ILE A 272 4.42 1.35 -2.67
N ALA A 273 5.69 1.65 -2.99
CA ALA A 273 6.28 2.97 -2.73
C ALA A 273 6.23 3.89 -3.96
N LEU A 274 6.60 3.39 -5.13
CA LEU A 274 6.78 4.20 -6.34
C LEU A 274 5.50 4.96 -6.76
N PRO A 275 4.31 4.34 -6.84
CA PRO A 275 3.11 5.06 -7.25
C PRO A 275 2.77 6.21 -6.32
N PHE A 276 2.98 6.02 -5.02
CA PHE A 276 2.67 7.02 -4.01
C PHE A 276 3.69 8.16 -3.99
N PHE A 277 4.97 7.88 -4.27
CA PHE A 277 5.91 8.94 -4.64
C PHE A 277 5.41 9.75 -5.85
N GLY A 278 4.71 9.09 -6.77
CA GLY A 278 4.06 9.73 -7.91
C GLY A 278 2.98 10.70 -7.45
N ILE A 279 2.07 10.26 -6.57
CA ILE A 279 1.01 11.10 -5.99
C ILE A 279 1.60 12.36 -5.35
N ILE A 280 2.62 12.21 -4.51
CA ILE A 280 3.31 13.34 -3.88
C ILE A 280 3.91 14.27 -4.94
N THR A 281 4.50 13.70 -5.98
CA THR A 281 5.11 14.48 -7.08
C THR A 281 4.08 15.26 -7.90
N GLU A 282 2.82 14.83 -7.97
CA GLU A 282 1.74 15.60 -8.61
C GLU A 282 1.24 16.75 -7.71
N ILE A 283 1.22 16.55 -6.40
CA ILE A 283 0.69 17.52 -5.43
C ILE A 283 1.66 18.70 -5.24
N LEU A 284 2.93 18.42 -4.99
CA LEU A 284 3.94 19.44 -4.67
C LEU A 284 4.00 20.62 -5.67
N PRO A 285 4.07 20.42 -7.01
CA PRO A 285 4.15 21.54 -7.95
C PRO A 285 2.89 22.40 -7.96
N VAL A 286 1.71 21.81 -7.75
CA VAL A 286 0.42 22.53 -7.74
C VAL A 286 0.37 23.50 -6.57
N PHE A 287 0.65 23.02 -5.35
CA PHE A 287 0.61 23.85 -4.15
C PHE A 287 1.85 24.72 -3.93
N SER A 288 2.93 24.46 -4.66
CA SER A 288 4.12 25.34 -4.73
C SER A 288 4.03 26.38 -5.86
N ARG A 289 3.04 26.25 -6.77
CA ARG A 289 2.86 27.06 -7.98
C ARG A 289 4.13 27.13 -8.83
N LYS A 290 4.81 25.98 -8.95
CA LYS A 290 6.11 25.87 -9.63
C LYS A 290 6.21 24.52 -10.34
N PRO A 291 6.82 24.43 -11.53
CA PRO A 291 7.13 23.16 -12.17
C PRO A 291 7.97 22.25 -11.26
N ILE A 292 7.81 20.94 -11.45
CA ILE A 292 8.62 19.93 -10.78
C ILE A 292 10.11 20.16 -11.08
N PHE A 293 10.91 20.32 -10.03
CA PHE A 293 12.34 20.55 -10.16
C PHE A 293 13.04 19.26 -10.54
N GLY A 294 13.76 19.27 -11.67
CA GLY A 294 14.56 18.14 -12.14
C GLY A 294 13.74 16.93 -12.60
N TYR A 295 12.72 17.14 -13.43
CA TYR A 295 11.88 16.09 -14.01
C TYR A 295 12.68 14.87 -14.55
N MET A 296 13.71 15.11 -15.38
CA MET A 296 14.54 14.03 -15.92
C MET A 296 15.30 13.27 -14.84
N GLY A 297 15.74 13.97 -13.78
CA GLY A 297 16.37 13.36 -12.61
C GLY A 297 15.41 12.45 -11.84
N LEU A 298 14.14 12.84 -11.70
CA LEU A 298 13.10 12.00 -11.09
C LEU A 298 12.80 10.75 -11.91
N VAL A 299 12.73 10.86 -13.24
CA VAL A 299 12.53 9.71 -14.12
C VAL A 299 13.73 8.75 -14.00
N ALA A 300 14.96 9.26 -14.12
CA ALA A 300 16.17 8.46 -13.98
C ALA A 300 16.29 7.79 -12.59
N ALA A 301 15.98 8.53 -11.52
CA ALA A 301 15.96 7.98 -10.16
C ALA A 301 14.93 6.86 -10.01
N THR A 302 13.75 6.99 -10.61
CA THR A 302 12.71 5.96 -10.56
C THR A 302 13.14 4.70 -11.33
N ILE A 303 13.77 4.86 -12.51
CA ILE A 303 14.35 3.72 -13.27
C ILE A 303 15.44 3.03 -12.43
N ALA A 304 16.33 3.80 -11.80
CA ALA A 304 17.40 3.25 -10.95
C ALA A 304 16.85 2.48 -9.74
N ILE A 305 15.84 3.03 -9.04
CA ILE A 305 15.18 2.34 -7.92
C ILE A 305 14.55 1.03 -8.41
N ALA A 306 13.81 1.06 -9.52
CA ALA A 306 13.19 -0.15 -10.07
C ALA A 306 14.24 -1.21 -10.43
N GLY A 307 15.29 -0.84 -11.16
CA GLY A 307 16.36 -1.77 -11.53
C GLY A 307 17.12 -2.34 -10.34
N LEU A 308 17.42 -1.52 -9.33
CA LEU A 308 18.13 -1.98 -8.14
C LEU A 308 17.24 -2.82 -7.21
N SER A 309 15.93 -2.57 -7.16
CA SER A 309 15.00 -3.27 -6.25
C SER A 309 15.02 -4.79 -6.41
N VAL A 310 15.23 -5.29 -7.63
CA VAL A 310 15.32 -6.73 -7.93
C VAL A 310 16.70 -7.34 -7.62
N THR A 311 17.66 -6.54 -7.16
CA THR A 311 19.05 -6.96 -6.91
C THR A 311 19.46 -6.94 -5.43
N VAL A 312 18.57 -6.50 -4.53
CA VAL A 312 18.92 -6.24 -3.11
C VAL A 312 18.20 -7.14 -2.10
N TRP A 313 17.33 -8.04 -2.56
CA TRP A 313 16.33 -8.70 -1.72
C TRP A 313 16.88 -9.36 -0.45
N ALA A 314 18.10 -9.89 -0.49
CA ALA A 314 18.65 -10.68 0.58
C ALA A 314 19.19 -9.86 1.77
N HIS A 315 19.03 -8.54 1.82
CA HIS A 315 19.28 -7.81 3.07
C HIS A 315 18.34 -8.22 4.19
N HIS A 316 17.17 -8.77 3.87
CA HIS A 316 16.26 -9.35 4.88
C HIS A 316 16.79 -10.65 5.48
N MET A 317 17.91 -11.17 4.97
CA MET A 317 18.48 -12.46 5.32
C MET A 317 19.84 -12.33 6.01
N PHE A 318 20.32 -11.11 6.28
CA PHE A 318 21.65 -10.90 6.89
C PHE A 318 21.93 -11.79 8.12
N PRO A 319 21.00 -11.94 9.08
CA PRO A 319 21.28 -12.72 10.29
C PRO A 319 21.42 -14.22 10.02
N THR A 320 20.88 -14.71 8.90
CA THR A 320 21.06 -16.12 8.50
C THR A 320 22.49 -16.43 8.10
N GLN A 321 23.25 -15.41 7.69
CA GLN A 321 24.60 -15.51 7.14
C GLN A 321 24.72 -16.46 5.93
N ALA A 322 23.59 -16.84 5.32
CA ALA A 322 23.52 -17.72 4.16
C ALA A 322 23.59 -16.95 2.82
N VAL A 323 24.07 -15.71 2.85
CA VAL A 323 24.05 -14.78 1.71
C VAL A 323 25.35 -14.01 1.61
N LEU A 324 25.66 -13.46 0.43
CA LEU A 324 26.85 -12.65 0.22
C LEU A 324 26.69 -11.25 0.86
N LEU A 325 26.95 -11.15 2.16
CA LEU A 325 26.70 -9.94 2.97
C LEU A 325 27.24 -8.64 2.34
N PRO A 326 28.51 -8.55 1.88
CA PRO A 326 29.04 -7.28 1.36
C PRO A 326 28.31 -6.82 0.09
N PHE A 327 27.91 -7.74 -0.78
CA PHE A 327 27.18 -7.42 -2.02
C PHE A 327 25.82 -6.83 -1.70
N PHE A 328 25.02 -7.54 -0.89
CA PHE A 328 23.67 -7.10 -0.58
C PHE A 328 23.65 -5.83 0.30
N SER A 329 24.63 -5.66 1.19
CA SER A 329 24.79 -4.42 1.95
C SER A 329 25.11 -3.23 1.04
N PHE A 330 26.13 -3.35 0.17
CA PHE A 330 26.51 -2.30 -0.76
C PHE A 330 25.36 -1.90 -1.71
N MET A 331 24.70 -2.90 -2.32
CA MET A 331 23.60 -2.64 -3.23
C MET A 331 22.40 -2.00 -2.51
N THR A 332 22.14 -2.35 -1.24
CA THR A 332 21.08 -1.73 -0.45
C THR A 332 21.38 -0.26 -0.15
N PHE A 333 22.63 0.08 0.21
CA PHE A 333 23.05 1.48 0.32
C PHE A 333 22.90 2.23 -1.00
N LEU A 334 23.19 1.58 -2.12
CA LEU A 334 23.10 2.21 -3.44
C LEU A 334 21.68 2.65 -3.78
N ILE A 335 20.63 1.95 -3.31
CA ILE A 335 19.23 2.38 -3.53
C ILE A 335 18.86 3.65 -2.75
N ALA A 336 19.52 3.91 -1.61
CA ALA A 336 19.30 5.14 -0.86
C ALA A 336 19.67 6.38 -1.69
N VAL A 337 20.61 6.27 -2.62
CA VAL A 337 21.07 7.37 -3.48
C VAL A 337 19.98 7.91 -4.40
N PRO A 338 19.37 7.13 -5.33
CA PRO A 338 18.31 7.64 -6.18
C PRO A 338 17.07 8.06 -5.37
N THR A 339 16.78 7.41 -4.24
CA THR A 339 15.71 7.86 -3.33
C THR A 339 16.01 9.24 -2.75
N GLY A 340 17.25 9.48 -2.32
CA GLY A 340 17.73 10.79 -1.88
C GLY A 340 17.63 11.86 -2.97
N VAL A 341 17.97 11.52 -4.22
CA VAL A 341 17.76 12.41 -5.38
C VAL A 341 16.30 12.86 -5.46
N LYS A 342 15.33 11.92 -5.35
CA LYS A 342 13.89 12.28 -5.36
C LYS A 342 13.52 13.24 -4.23
N PHE A 343 14.06 13.05 -3.04
CA PHE A 343 13.88 13.98 -1.92
C PHE A 343 14.37 15.40 -2.25
N PHE A 344 15.59 15.53 -2.78
CA PHE A 344 16.10 16.83 -3.19
C PHE A 344 15.28 17.45 -4.33
N ASN A 345 14.74 16.63 -5.23
CA ASN A 345 13.83 17.12 -6.26
C ASN A 345 12.53 17.69 -5.67
N TRP A 346 11.94 17.02 -4.68
CA TRP A 346 10.74 17.50 -3.99
C TRP A 346 11.01 18.80 -3.21
N ILE A 347 12.08 18.86 -2.43
CA ILE A 347 12.48 20.08 -1.73
C ILE A 347 12.78 21.22 -2.72
N GLY A 348 13.50 20.93 -3.81
CA GLY A 348 13.77 21.90 -4.87
C GLY A 348 12.52 22.41 -5.58
N THR A 349 11.44 21.63 -5.61
CA THR A 349 10.13 22.04 -6.16
C THR A 349 9.40 22.99 -5.21
N MET A 350 9.48 22.75 -3.91
CA MET A 350 8.92 23.65 -2.90
C MET A 350 9.75 24.93 -2.75
N TRP A 351 11.07 24.85 -2.96
CA TRP A 351 11.99 25.96 -2.79
C TRP A 351 11.70 27.12 -3.74
N LYS A 352 11.59 28.33 -3.17
CA LYS A 352 11.18 29.55 -3.88
C LYS A 352 9.80 29.45 -4.56
N GLY A 353 8.97 28.48 -4.17
CA GLY A 353 7.56 28.41 -4.56
C GLY A 353 6.68 29.28 -3.65
N SER A 354 5.46 29.56 -4.10
CA SER A 354 4.44 30.21 -3.28
C SER A 354 3.56 29.11 -2.67
N LEU A 355 3.96 28.65 -1.48
CA LEU A 355 3.34 27.52 -0.79
C LEU A 355 1.99 27.90 -0.17
N SER A 356 0.99 27.06 -0.37
CA SER A 356 -0.25 27.07 0.41
C SER A 356 -0.49 25.69 1.03
N PHE A 357 -0.89 25.67 2.31
CA PHE A 357 -1.02 24.44 3.11
C PHE A 357 -2.49 24.04 3.31
N GLU A 358 -3.17 23.85 2.19
CA GLU A 358 -4.40 23.06 2.13
C GLU A 358 -4.08 21.59 2.46
N THR A 359 -5.13 20.83 2.76
CA THR A 359 -5.00 19.46 3.29
C THR A 359 -4.11 18.54 2.45
N PRO A 360 -4.19 18.49 1.10
CA PRO A 360 -3.28 17.67 0.29
C PRO A 360 -1.79 18.00 0.48
N MET A 361 -1.46 19.29 0.60
CA MET A 361 -0.09 19.75 0.78
C MET A 361 0.43 19.43 2.20
N LEU A 362 -0.44 19.49 3.21
CA LEU A 362 -0.11 19.05 4.57
C LEU A 362 0.24 17.56 4.61
N TRP A 363 -0.56 16.71 3.96
CA TRP A 363 -0.25 15.28 3.83
C TRP A 363 1.07 15.03 3.10
N ALA A 364 1.36 15.79 2.03
CA ALA A 364 2.63 15.70 1.32
C ALA A 364 3.83 16.11 2.20
N ALA A 365 3.68 17.14 3.03
CA ALA A 365 4.71 17.52 4.00
C ALA A 365 4.89 16.46 5.11
N GLY A 366 3.79 15.89 5.63
CA GLY A 366 3.83 14.79 6.59
C GLY A 366 4.51 13.54 6.03
N PHE A 367 4.26 13.22 4.76
CA PHE A 367 5.00 12.19 4.02
C PHE A 367 6.51 12.48 4.03
N LEU A 368 6.94 13.70 3.64
CA LEU A 368 8.37 14.04 3.58
C LEU A 368 9.06 13.87 4.94
N VAL A 369 8.41 14.29 6.02
CA VAL A 369 8.94 14.16 7.39
C VAL A 369 9.03 12.68 7.81
N THR A 370 7.92 11.95 7.67
CA THR A 370 7.82 10.57 8.13
C THR A 370 8.75 9.65 7.33
N PHE A 371 8.72 9.79 6.00
CA PHE A 371 9.53 8.98 5.11
C PHE A 371 11.03 9.28 5.26
N LEU A 372 11.42 10.51 5.62
CA LEU A 372 12.83 10.84 5.89
C LEU A 372 13.35 10.07 7.11
N PHE A 373 12.62 10.08 8.23
CA PHE A 373 13.01 9.30 9.41
C PHE A 373 13.05 7.79 9.13
N GLY A 374 12.09 7.28 8.35
CA GLY A 374 12.12 5.89 7.88
C GLY A 374 13.34 5.58 7.01
N GLY A 375 13.66 6.46 6.06
CA GLY A 375 14.82 6.30 5.18
C GLY A 375 16.16 6.28 5.94
N LEU A 376 16.31 7.16 6.94
CA LEU A 376 17.52 7.20 7.77
C LEU A 376 17.72 5.92 8.58
N THR A 377 16.66 5.33 9.12
CA THR A 377 16.73 4.05 9.83
C THR A 377 16.92 2.87 8.87
N GLY A 378 16.56 3.00 7.60
CA GLY A 378 16.86 2.00 6.57
C GLY A 378 18.36 1.88 6.28
N ILE A 379 19.10 3.00 6.37
CA ILE A 379 20.56 3.01 6.22
C ILE A 379 21.22 2.22 7.37
N ILE A 380 20.65 2.29 8.58
CA ILE A 380 21.10 1.50 9.73
C ILE A 380 20.94 -0.01 9.43
N LEU A 381 19.77 -0.41 8.93
CA LEU A 381 19.44 -1.81 8.61
C LEU A 381 20.18 -2.35 7.38
N ALA A 382 20.66 -1.48 6.49
CA ALA A 382 21.48 -1.88 5.34
C ALA A 382 22.89 -2.33 5.71
N SER A 383 23.31 -2.12 6.97
CA SER A 383 24.62 -2.49 7.51
C SER A 383 24.55 -3.78 8.33
N PRO A 384 25.11 -4.92 7.87
CA PRO A 384 25.02 -6.19 8.60
C PRO A 384 25.50 -6.13 10.06
N PRO A 385 26.62 -5.47 10.41
CA PRO A 385 27.06 -5.38 11.81
C PRO A 385 26.05 -4.68 12.74
N MET A 386 25.28 -3.75 12.19
CA MET A 386 24.23 -3.05 12.94
C MET A 386 22.94 -3.86 12.93
N ASP A 387 22.57 -4.40 11.76
CA ASP A 387 21.36 -5.20 11.59
C ASP A 387 21.38 -6.45 12.47
N PHE A 388 22.52 -7.11 12.70
CA PHE A 388 22.59 -8.30 13.56
C PHE A 388 21.98 -8.11 14.96
N HIS A 389 22.04 -6.90 15.52
CA HIS A 389 21.42 -6.60 16.82
C HIS A 389 19.93 -6.28 16.70
N VAL A 390 19.54 -5.54 15.66
CA VAL A 390 18.19 -4.98 15.55
C VAL A 390 17.25 -5.77 14.64
N THR A 391 17.77 -6.76 13.91
CA THR A 391 17.01 -7.65 13.06
C THR A 391 15.94 -8.38 13.88
N ASP A 392 14.75 -8.52 13.31
CA ASP A 392 13.60 -9.07 14.02
C ASP A 392 13.32 -8.46 15.43
N SER A 393 13.70 -7.21 15.65
CA SER A 393 13.28 -6.41 16.82
C SER A 393 12.19 -5.42 16.48
N TYR A 394 11.67 -4.72 17.50
CA TYR A 394 10.79 -3.57 17.31
C TYR A 394 11.41 -2.42 16.50
N PHE A 395 12.73 -2.38 16.33
CA PHE A 395 13.40 -1.39 15.51
C PHE A 395 13.05 -1.56 14.03
N VAL A 396 13.06 -2.81 13.53
CA VAL A 396 12.65 -3.13 12.15
C VAL A 396 11.15 -2.86 11.97
N VAL A 397 10.33 -3.15 12.98
CA VAL A 397 8.90 -2.83 12.97
C VAL A 397 8.70 -1.32 12.83
N ALA A 398 9.38 -0.53 13.65
CA ALA A 398 9.29 0.93 13.64
C ALA A 398 9.80 1.52 12.32
N HIS A 399 10.96 1.07 11.84
CA HIS A 399 11.52 1.45 10.54
C HIS A 399 10.50 1.23 9.43
N PHE A 400 9.97 0.00 9.34
CA PHE A 400 9.04 -0.37 8.27
C PHE A 400 7.75 0.44 8.33
N HIS A 401 7.21 0.71 9.51
CA HIS A 401 6.04 1.58 9.65
C HIS A 401 6.35 3.03 9.25
N TYR A 402 7.50 3.59 9.63
CA TYR A 402 7.91 4.93 9.17
C TYR A 402 8.07 5.02 7.65
N VAL A 403 8.59 3.98 7.02
CA VAL A 403 8.73 3.92 5.56
C VAL A 403 7.36 3.73 4.91
N VAL A 404 6.65 2.64 5.22
CA VAL A 404 5.44 2.22 4.50
C VAL A 404 4.20 3.04 4.88
N PHE A 405 4.03 3.38 6.16
CA PHE A 405 2.90 4.23 6.55
C PHE A 405 3.07 5.65 5.98
N GLY A 406 4.31 6.15 5.98
CA GLY A 406 4.68 7.37 5.28
C GLY A 406 4.34 7.29 3.79
N THR A 407 4.90 6.33 3.06
CA THR A 407 4.69 6.22 1.61
C THR A 407 3.24 5.96 1.25
N VAL A 408 2.57 5.00 1.90
CA VAL A 408 1.25 4.54 1.48
C VAL A 408 0.16 5.39 2.12
N VAL A 409 0.10 5.49 3.45
CA VAL A 409 -1.05 6.07 4.15
C VAL A 409 -1.08 7.59 4.04
N PHE A 410 0.05 8.28 4.26
CA PHE A 410 0.08 9.74 4.08
C PHE A 410 -0.20 10.14 2.64
N ALA A 411 0.40 9.46 1.66
CA ALA A 411 0.14 9.76 0.26
C ALA A 411 -1.25 9.30 -0.21
N MET A 412 -1.84 8.27 0.40
CA MET A 412 -3.25 7.91 0.20
C MET A 412 -4.15 9.07 0.59
N PHE A 413 -3.99 9.60 1.80
CA PHE A 413 -4.79 10.74 2.23
C PHE A 413 -4.49 12.00 1.43
N ALA A 414 -3.25 12.21 1.00
CA ALA A 414 -2.89 13.27 0.08
C ALA A 414 -3.68 13.13 -1.24
N GLY A 415 -3.67 11.94 -1.84
CA GLY A 415 -4.39 11.61 -3.08
C GLY A 415 -5.90 11.69 -2.94
N PHE A 416 -6.47 11.23 -1.82
CA PHE A 416 -7.90 11.37 -1.53
C PHE A 416 -8.30 12.84 -1.47
N HIS A 417 -7.64 13.67 -0.65
CA HIS A 417 -8.01 15.09 -0.57
C HIS A 417 -7.73 15.86 -1.87
N PHE A 418 -6.70 15.44 -2.64
CA PHE A 418 -6.35 16.10 -3.90
C PHE A 418 -7.33 15.77 -5.04
N TRP A 419 -7.68 14.50 -5.19
CA TRP A 419 -8.51 14.02 -6.29
C TRP A 419 -9.98 13.77 -5.92
N TRP A 420 -10.40 13.99 -4.66
CA TRP A 420 -11.81 13.87 -4.27
C TRP A 420 -12.78 14.62 -5.20
N PRO A 421 -12.51 15.89 -5.57
CA PRO A 421 -13.41 16.63 -6.47
C PRO A 421 -13.45 16.03 -7.86
N LYS A 422 -12.37 15.35 -8.26
CA LYS A 422 -12.35 14.60 -9.50
C LYS A 422 -13.15 13.31 -9.38
N PHE A 423 -13.11 12.65 -8.23
CA PHE A 423 -13.84 11.41 -7.95
C PHE A 423 -15.34 11.60 -7.84
N THR A 424 -15.77 12.63 -7.11
CA THR A 424 -17.15 12.81 -6.66
C THR A 424 -17.81 14.10 -7.13
N GLY A 425 -17.04 15.06 -7.64
CA GLY A 425 -17.53 16.41 -7.96
C GLY A 425 -17.66 17.33 -6.75
N LYS A 426 -17.23 16.90 -5.55
CA LYS A 426 -17.31 17.69 -4.31
C LYS A 426 -15.94 17.84 -3.64
N MET A 427 -15.74 18.94 -2.93
CA MET A 427 -14.59 19.13 -2.05
C MET A 427 -14.84 18.44 -0.71
N LEU A 428 -13.79 17.87 -0.11
CA LEU A 428 -13.79 17.51 1.31
C LEU A 428 -13.66 18.78 2.16
N ASP A 429 -14.16 18.74 3.39
CA ASP A 429 -14.01 19.82 4.36
C ASP A 429 -12.54 19.92 4.84
N GLU A 430 -11.95 21.11 4.70
CA GLU A 430 -10.56 21.39 5.05
C GLU A 430 -10.29 21.36 6.56
N ARG A 431 -11.29 21.67 7.41
CA ARG A 431 -11.12 21.63 8.87
C ARG A 431 -11.04 20.19 9.35
N LEU A 432 -11.98 19.35 8.91
CA LEU A 432 -11.96 17.91 9.20
C LEU A 432 -10.73 17.23 8.61
N GLY A 433 -10.30 17.64 7.41
CA GLY A 433 -9.05 17.18 6.80
C GLY A 433 -7.82 17.47 7.66
N LYS A 434 -7.73 18.68 8.23
CA LYS A 434 -6.64 19.06 9.14
C LYS A 434 -6.72 18.37 10.51
N ILE A 435 -7.92 18.14 11.04
CA ILE A 435 -8.10 17.36 12.29
C ILE A 435 -7.61 15.92 12.07
N THR A 436 -8.02 15.30 10.96
CA THR A 436 -7.55 13.97 10.55
C THR A 436 -6.03 13.95 10.46
N PHE A 437 -5.44 14.93 9.77
CA PHE A 437 -3.98 15.03 9.62
C PHE A 437 -3.26 15.09 10.97
N TRP A 438 -3.62 16.02 11.85
CA TRP A 438 -2.87 16.22 13.10
C TRP A 438 -3.05 15.08 14.09
N THR A 439 -4.25 14.51 14.19
CA THR A 439 -4.51 13.35 15.05
C THR A 439 -3.76 12.12 14.54
N LEU A 440 -3.76 11.87 13.23
CA LEU A 440 -3.00 10.80 12.61
C LEU A 440 -1.49 11.01 12.76
N PHE A 441 -0.98 12.20 12.44
CA PHE A 441 0.45 12.52 12.48
C PHE A 441 1.03 12.36 13.89
N VAL A 442 0.37 12.95 14.90
CA VAL A 442 0.82 12.84 16.29
C VAL A 442 0.66 11.41 16.81
N GLY A 443 -0.48 10.75 16.53
CA GLY A 443 -0.71 9.36 16.90
C GLY A 443 0.34 8.41 16.29
N PHE A 444 0.66 8.60 15.01
CA PHE A 444 1.66 7.82 14.30
C PHE A 444 3.06 7.97 14.93
N HIS A 445 3.52 9.22 15.08
CA HIS A 445 4.85 9.47 15.67
C HIS A 445 4.93 8.98 17.11
N GLY A 446 3.91 9.22 17.93
CA GLY A 446 3.87 8.69 19.31
C GLY A 446 3.87 7.16 19.37
N THR A 447 3.27 6.49 18.37
CA THR A 447 3.22 5.03 18.30
C THR A 447 4.58 4.43 17.98
N PHE A 448 5.22 4.89 16.89
CA PHE A 448 6.36 4.19 16.30
C PHE A 448 7.71 4.84 16.62
N LEU A 449 7.77 6.11 17.02
CA LEU A 449 9.06 6.74 17.36
C LEU A 449 9.71 6.01 18.54
N VAL A 450 8.91 5.77 19.58
CA VAL A 450 9.34 5.04 20.79
C VAL A 450 9.71 3.58 20.51
N GLN A 451 9.16 2.98 19.45
CA GLN A 451 9.45 1.59 19.10
C GLN A 451 10.88 1.40 18.54
N HIS A 452 11.50 2.44 17.97
CA HIS A 452 12.92 2.38 17.62
C HIS A 452 13.77 2.16 18.86
N TRP A 453 13.51 2.92 19.93
CA TRP A 453 14.22 2.76 21.19
C TRP A 453 13.93 1.40 21.82
N LEU A 454 12.66 1.02 21.89
CA LEU A 454 12.19 -0.26 22.42
C LEU A 454 12.83 -1.47 21.74
N GLY A 455 13.00 -1.43 20.41
CA GLY A 455 13.70 -2.48 19.68
C GLY A 455 15.21 -2.47 19.90
N ALA A 456 15.82 -1.29 19.95
CA ALA A 456 17.26 -1.14 20.18
C ALA A 456 17.69 -1.61 21.58
N GLU A 457 16.84 -1.45 22.60
CA GLU A 457 17.07 -1.94 23.97
C GLU A 457 16.74 -3.43 24.15
N GLY A 458 16.19 -4.10 23.11
CA GLY A 458 16.16 -5.56 23.03
C GLY A 458 14.77 -6.20 22.96
N MET A 459 13.67 -5.45 22.78
CA MET A 459 12.35 -6.08 22.60
C MET A 459 12.22 -6.71 21.20
N PRO A 460 12.10 -8.05 21.09
CA PRO A 460 11.90 -8.72 19.81
C PRO A 460 10.49 -8.48 19.27
N ARG A 461 10.32 -8.53 17.95
CA ARG A 461 8.98 -8.50 17.34
C ARG A 461 8.25 -9.84 17.53
N ARG A 462 6.94 -9.83 17.32
CA ARG A 462 6.05 -11.03 17.35
C ARG A 462 5.94 -11.71 18.72
N TYR A 463 6.40 -11.07 19.79
CA TYR A 463 6.10 -11.52 21.15
C TYR A 463 4.71 -11.04 21.53
N ALA A 464 3.91 -11.96 22.08
CA ALA A 464 2.57 -11.68 22.61
C ALA A 464 2.62 -11.11 24.02
N ASP A 465 3.70 -11.37 24.77
CA ASP A 465 3.91 -10.95 26.15
C ASP A 465 5.39 -10.57 26.40
N TYR A 466 5.65 -9.79 27.45
CA TYR A 466 6.95 -9.42 27.97
C TYR A 466 6.91 -9.33 29.51
N LEU A 467 8.06 -9.44 30.16
CA LEU A 467 8.14 -9.40 31.62
C LEU A 467 8.20 -7.96 32.14
N ALA A 468 7.63 -7.73 33.33
CA ALA A 468 7.76 -6.43 33.99
C ALA A 468 9.23 -6.06 34.27
N ALA A 469 10.08 -7.07 34.50
CA ALA A 469 11.51 -6.90 34.75
C ALA A 469 12.31 -6.44 33.51
N ASP A 470 11.76 -6.62 32.30
CA ASP A 470 12.45 -6.25 31.05
C ASP A 470 12.52 -4.71 30.85
N GLY A 471 11.72 -3.93 31.58
CA GLY A 471 11.71 -2.46 31.49
C GLY A 471 10.90 -1.89 30.33
N PHE A 472 10.33 -2.73 29.45
CA PHE A 472 9.61 -2.33 28.22
C PHE A 472 8.24 -1.67 28.45
N THR A 473 7.72 -1.68 29.67
CA THR A 473 6.32 -1.30 29.98
C THR A 473 6.02 0.16 29.59
N ALA A 474 6.93 1.09 29.89
CA ALA A 474 6.68 2.52 29.67
C ALA A 474 6.54 2.85 28.18
N LEU A 475 7.47 2.39 27.35
CA LEU A 475 7.46 2.64 25.91
C LEU A 475 6.31 1.91 25.22
N ASN A 476 5.98 0.68 25.65
CA ASN A 476 4.78 -0.01 25.17
C ASN A 476 3.49 0.74 25.52
N THR A 477 3.37 1.28 26.75
CA THR A 477 2.21 2.06 27.18
C THR A 477 2.04 3.31 26.30
N ILE A 478 3.12 4.06 26.06
CA ILE A 478 3.09 5.25 25.19
C ILE A 478 2.68 4.84 23.77
N SER A 479 3.34 3.82 23.22
CA SER A 479 3.05 3.32 21.88
C SER A 479 1.59 2.90 21.73
N THR A 480 1.02 2.26 22.74
CA THR A 480 -0.38 1.85 22.75
C THR A 480 -1.33 3.04 22.82
N ILE A 481 -1.16 3.98 23.76
CA ILE A 481 -2.02 5.18 23.85
C ILE A 481 -2.01 5.93 22.51
N SER A 482 -0.83 6.15 21.93
CA SER A 482 -0.69 6.81 20.64
C SER A 482 -1.31 6.03 19.49
N SER A 483 -1.28 4.69 19.53
CA SER A 483 -1.92 3.85 18.51
C SER A 483 -3.44 3.99 18.52
N PHE A 484 -4.05 4.16 19.70
CA PHE A 484 -5.48 4.45 19.81
C PHE A 484 -5.79 5.86 19.30
N VAL A 485 -4.95 6.87 19.55
CA VAL A 485 -5.10 8.19 18.92
C VAL A 485 -5.04 8.08 17.39
N LEU A 486 -4.10 7.28 16.87
CA LEU A 486 -3.99 6.97 15.45
C LEU A 486 -5.27 6.29 14.91
N GLY A 487 -5.82 5.31 15.62
CA GLY A 487 -7.11 4.68 15.24
C GLY A 487 -8.28 5.67 15.24
N LEU A 488 -8.38 6.50 16.27
CA LEU A 488 -9.42 7.54 16.39
C LEU A 488 -9.36 8.58 15.27
N SER A 489 -8.19 8.80 14.67
CA SER A 489 -8.03 9.73 13.53
C SER A 489 -8.87 9.34 12.30
N MET A 490 -9.37 8.10 12.22
CA MET A 490 -10.22 7.66 11.11
C MET A 490 -11.63 8.20 11.18
N PHE A 491 -12.16 8.50 12.38
CA PHE A 491 -13.51 9.02 12.53
C PHE A 491 -13.74 10.39 11.85
N PRO A 492 -12.89 11.41 12.05
CA PRO A 492 -13.08 12.69 11.33
C PRO A 492 -12.96 12.52 9.81
N PHE A 493 -12.14 11.59 9.32
CA PHE A 493 -12.07 11.30 7.88
C PHE A 493 -13.36 10.66 7.36
N LEU A 494 -13.85 9.62 8.04
CA LEU A 494 -15.09 8.93 7.67
C LEU A 494 -16.31 9.84 7.70
N TYR A 495 -16.33 10.82 8.61
CA TYR A 495 -17.39 11.84 8.65
C TYR A 495 -17.27 12.88 7.53
N ASN A 496 -16.07 13.09 6.99
CA ASN A 496 -15.80 14.05 5.92
C ASN A 496 -16.19 13.50 4.54
N VAL A 497 -16.00 12.19 4.33
CA VAL A 497 -16.39 11.42 3.13
C VAL A 497 -17.90 11.32 3.01
#